data_AF-A0A2Z4XYD0-F1
#
_entry.id   AF-A0A2Z4XYD0-F1
#
_cell.length_a   1.000
_cell.length_b   1.000
_cell.length_c   1.000
_cell.angle_alpha   90.00
_cell.angle_beta   90.00
_cell.angle_gamma   90.00
#
_symmetry.space_group_name_H-M   'P 1'
#
loop_
_entity.id
_entity.type
_entity.pdbx_description
1 polymer ?
#
loop_
_entity_poly.entity_id
_entity_poly.type
_entity_poly.pdbx_seq_one_letter_code
_entity_poly.pdbx_strand_id
1 'polypeptide(L)'
;MKKNKGFTLIETIIAVTITIFLLFAVFYAIGSVLSGSVLTEKNVDLTDELGRRINEYIISGEFDASDDNGMEFSKEEKVNNIIAFHATNSDFGLNITKKVYENDISNDNGNGTDSENGNGSSEVTICHKPGTPAEKTMTLPASALNGHLGHGDSIGACSETEAEVEASTVVLCHKPGTPAEKTKTLPAAAVKGHLGHGDYLGACGEGVSDDDNEDNEEILICYPHNKNKWKEKTINSSELSAYKANGAYEGSCT
;
A
#
# COMPACT_ATOMS: atom_id res chain seq x y z
N MET A 1 -24.50 -41.01 48.75
CA MET A 1 -24.72 -41.25 47.30
C MET A 1 -25.22 -39.95 46.68
N LYS A 2 -24.43 -39.29 45.82
CA LYS A 2 -24.86 -38.06 45.11
C LYS A 2 -25.79 -38.46 43.98
N LYS A 3 -27.01 -37.93 43.98
CA LYS A 3 -28.03 -38.16 42.96
C LYS A 3 -27.66 -37.30 41.75
N ASN A 4 -27.11 -37.93 40.70
CA ASN A 4 -26.81 -37.23 39.45
C ASN A 4 -28.15 -36.83 38.81
N LYS A 5 -28.44 -35.53 38.76
CA LYS A 5 -29.61 -35.03 38.05
C LYS A 5 -29.30 -35.14 36.55
N GLY A 6 -30.02 -36.00 35.86
CA GLY A 6 -29.93 -36.09 34.40
C GLY A 6 -30.49 -34.82 33.75
N PHE A 7 -29.97 -34.47 32.58
CA PHE A 7 -30.51 -33.40 31.77
C PHE A 7 -31.90 -33.77 31.25
N THR A 8 -32.78 -32.79 31.19
CA THR A 8 -34.09 -33.00 30.54
C THR A 8 -33.91 -33.01 29.03
N LEU A 9 -34.72 -33.80 28.32
CA LEU A 9 -34.65 -33.91 26.86
C LEU A 9 -34.80 -32.53 26.17
N ILE A 10 -35.63 -31.65 26.75
CA ILE A 10 -35.83 -30.27 26.28
C ILE A 10 -34.55 -29.44 26.42
N GLU A 11 -33.87 -29.53 27.56
CA GLU A 11 -32.62 -28.80 27.81
C GLU A 11 -31.51 -29.24 26.85
N THR A 12 -31.43 -30.54 26.54
CA THR A 12 -30.49 -31.07 25.54
C THR A 12 -30.81 -30.55 24.14
N ILE A 13 -32.08 -30.49 23.74
CA ILE A 13 -32.47 -29.94 22.43
C ILE A 13 -32.10 -28.47 22.32
N ILE A 14 -32.39 -27.67 23.35
CA ILE A 14 -32.05 -26.24 23.36
C ILE A 14 -30.54 -26.03 23.31
N ALA A 15 -29.76 -26.81 24.07
CA ALA A 15 -28.30 -26.72 24.03
C ALA A 15 -27.74 -27.06 22.65
N VAL A 16 -28.26 -28.09 21.99
CA VAL A 16 -27.83 -28.51 20.65
C VAL A 16 -28.18 -27.44 19.61
N THR A 17 -29.39 -26.87 19.64
CA THR A 17 -29.79 -25.84 18.67
C THR A 17 -28.97 -24.56 18.82
N ILE A 18 -28.71 -24.13 20.05
CA ILE A 18 -27.83 -22.99 20.32
C ILE A 18 -26.40 -23.28 19.83
N THR A 19 -25.88 -24.48 20.10
CA THR A 19 -24.53 -24.86 19.67
C THR A 19 -24.40 -24.85 18.15
N ILE A 20 -25.39 -25.39 17.44
CA ILE A 20 -25.42 -25.40 15.97
C ILE A 20 -25.50 -23.97 15.43
N PHE A 21 -26.36 -23.13 16.00
CA PHE A 21 -26.48 -21.72 15.60
C PHE A 21 -25.16 -20.96 15.78
N LEU A 22 -24.48 -21.16 16.92
CA LEU A 22 -23.17 -20.56 17.18
C LEU A 22 -22.10 -21.06 16.20
N LEU A 23 -22.09 -22.36 15.87
CA LEU A 23 -21.20 -22.91 14.86
C LEU A 23 -21.43 -22.26 13.48
N PHE A 24 -22.68 -22.10 13.05
CA PHE A 24 -22.99 -21.41 11.79
C PHE A 24 -22.48 -19.96 11.77
N ALA A 25 -22.67 -19.22 12.87
CA ALA A 25 -22.18 -17.84 12.98
C ALA A 25 -20.64 -17.78 12.86
N VAL A 26 -19.93 -18.71 13.51
CA VAL A 26 -18.46 -18.78 13.43
C VAL A 26 -17.99 -19.15 12.03
N PHE A 27 -18.59 -20.17 11.39
CA PHE A 27 -18.23 -20.55 10.03
C PHE A 27 -18.49 -19.43 9.01
N TYR A 28 -19.58 -18.69 9.17
CA TYR A 28 -19.87 -17.52 8.35
C TYR A 28 -18.80 -16.44 8.51
N ALA A 29 -18.41 -16.13 9.76
CA ALA A 29 -17.36 -15.15 10.03
C ALA A 29 -16.00 -15.58 9.43
N ILE A 30 -15.59 -16.83 9.64
CA ILE A 30 -14.33 -17.37 9.09
C ILE A 30 -14.35 -17.34 7.56
N GLY A 31 -15.47 -17.71 6.93
CA GLY A 31 -15.62 -17.68 5.47
C GLY A 31 -15.40 -16.28 4.89
N SER A 32 -15.92 -15.24 5.55
CA SER A 32 -15.72 -13.85 5.13
C SER A 32 -14.26 -13.40 5.24
N VAL A 33 -13.56 -13.76 6.31
CA VAL A 33 -12.15 -13.40 6.53
C VAL A 33 -11.22 -14.08 5.52
N LEU A 34 -11.41 -15.38 5.27
CA LEU A 34 -10.59 -16.12 4.30
C LEU A 34 -10.76 -15.56 2.89
N SER A 35 -11.99 -15.22 2.50
CA SER A 35 -12.28 -14.63 1.19
C SER A 35 -11.58 -13.27 1.01
N GLY A 36 -11.57 -12.44 2.06
CA GLY A 36 -10.85 -11.16 2.05
C GLY A 36 -9.33 -11.33 1.92
N SER A 37 -8.75 -12.29 2.64
CA SER A 37 -7.30 -12.55 2.58
C SER A 37 -6.85 -12.97 1.18
N VAL A 38 -7.60 -13.88 0.54
CA VAL A 38 -7.27 -14.36 -0.81
C VAL A 38 -7.39 -13.24 -1.84
N LEU A 39 -8.42 -12.40 -1.72
CA LEU A 39 -8.61 -11.27 -2.62
C LEU A 39 -7.46 -10.26 -2.51
N THR A 40 -7.01 -9.96 -1.30
CA THR A 40 -5.85 -9.08 -1.06
C THR A 40 -4.57 -9.68 -1.64
N GLU A 41 -4.31 -10.97 -1.42
CA GLU A 41 -3.16 -11.66 -2.00
C GLU A 41 -3.16 -11.58 -3.53
N LYS A 42 -4.31 -11.86 -4.16
CA LYS A 42 -4.44 -11.80 -5.63
C LYS A 42 -4.34 -10.37 -6.18
N ASN A 43 -4.73 -9.37 -5.40
CA ASN A 43 -4.55 -7.97 -5.77
C ASN A 43 -3.06 -7.57 -5.77
N VAL A 44 -2.30 -8.05 -4.78
CA VAL A 44 -0.85 -7.85 -4.71
C VAL A 44 -0.17 -8.55 -5.89
N ASP A 45 -0.46 -9.84 -6.13
CA ASP A 45 0.08 -10.59 -7.28
C ASP A 45 -0.13 -9.85 -8.61
N LEU A 46 -1.37 -9.39 -8.86
CA LEU A 46 -1.72 -8.67 -10.09
C LEU A 46 -0.99 -7.32 -10.21
N THR A 47 -0.82 -6.62 -9.09
CA THR A 47 -0.15 -5.31 -9.03
C THR A 47 1.36 -5.42 -9.26
N ASP A 48 1.97 -6.46 -8.71
CA ASP A 48 3.40 -6.76 -8.82
C ASP A 48 3.75 -7.20 -10.23
N GLU A 49 2.95 -8.10 -10.82
CA GLU A 49 3.17 -8.59 -12.18
C GLU A 49 2.98 -7.47 -13.22
N LEU A 50 1.96 -6.62 -13.05
CA LEU A 50 1.81 -5.40 -13.86
C LEU A 50 3.03 -4.47 -13.72
N GLY A 51 3.54 -4.30 -12.50
CA GLY A 51 4.75 -3.51 -12.23
C GLY A 51 6.00 -4.07 -12.91
N ARG A 52 6.18 -5.39 -12.91
CA ARG A 52 7.28 -6.08 -13.61
C ARG A 52 7.26 -5.80 -15.11
N ARG A 53 6.09 -5.96 -15.74
CA ARG A 53 5.91 -5.73 -17.19
C ARG A 53 6.08 -4.27 -17.60
N ILE A 54 5.62 -3.34 -16.77
CA ILE A 54 5.87 -1.90 -16.99
C ILE A 54 7.37 -1.61 -16.97
N ASN A 55 8.12 -2.18 -16.03
CA ASN A 55 9.57 -1.97 -15.98
C ASN A 55 10.28 -2.57 -17.21
N GLU A 56 9.88 -3.76 -17.64
CA GLU A 56 10.41 -4.36 -18.87
C GLU A 56 10.09 -3.51 -20.10
N TYR A 57 8.89 -2.92 -20.16
CA TYR A 57 8.53 -1.96 -21.20
C TYR A 57 9.38 -0.68 -21.18
N ILE A 58 9.66 -0.14 -19.99
CA ILE A 58 10.52 1.05 -19.85
C ILE A 58 11.93 0.78 -20.42
N ILE A 59 12.43 -0.45 -20.26
CA ILE A 59 13.79 -0.83 -20.70
C ILE A 59 13.81 -1.23 -22.19
N SER A 60 12.86 -2.07 -22.62
CA SER A 60 12.85 -2.67 -23.97
C SER A 60 12.07 -1.86 -25.00
N GLY A 61 11.15 -0.99 -24.56
CA GLY A 61 10.18 -0.32 -25.41
C GLY A 61 9.01 -1.22 -25.87
N GLU A 62 9.02 -2.50 -25.53
CA GLU A 62 7.97 -3.46 -25.90
C GLU A 62 7.21 -3.92 -24.64
N PHE A 63 5.87 -3.86 -24.69
CA PHE A 63 5.04 -4.24 -23.54
C PHE A 63 4.51 -5.65 -23.75
N ASP A 64 4.83 -6.54 -22.80
CA ASP A 64 4.31 -7.91 -22.81
C ASP A 64 2.85 -7.91 -22.35
N ALA A 65 1.94 -8.11 -23.32
CA ALA A 65 0.50 -8.23 -23.10
C ALA A 65 0.02 -9.69 -22.98
N SER A 66 0.94 -10.66 -22.86
CA SER A 66 0.57 -12.08 -22.80
C SER A 66 -0.22 -12.39 -21.54
N ASP A 67 -1.28 -13.19 -21.67
CA ASP A 67 -2.03 -13.65 -20.51
C ASP A 67 -1.16 -14.54 -19.61
N ASP A 68 -1.27 -14.37 -18.29
CA ASP A 68 -0.60 -15.24 -17.32
C ASP A 68 -1.55 -15.61 -16.18
N ASN A 69 -1.83 -16.91 -16.03
CA ASN A 69 -2.65 -17.46 -14.94
C ASN A 69 -4.00 -16.73 -14.72
N GLY A 70 -4.70 -16.38 -15.80
CA GLY A 70 -6.00 -15.68 -15.73
C GLY A 70 -5.89 -14.17 -15.50
N MET A 71 -4.68 -13.62 -15.54
CA MET A 71 -4.40 -12.19 -15.57
C MET A 71 -4.21 -11.73 -17.01
N GLU A 72 -4.95 -10.68 -17.38
CA GLU A 72 -4.87 -10.05 -18.70
C GLU A 72 -4.21 -8.67 -18.55
N PHE A 73 -3.30 -8.34 -19.47
CA PHE A 73 -2.52 -7.12 -19.44
C PHE A 73 -2.69 -6.32 -20.72
N SER A 74 -2.81 -5.00 -20.60
CA SER A 74 -2.89 -4.14 -21.76
C SER A 74 -2.24 -2.78 -21.52
N LYS A 75 -1.89 -2.12 -22.63
CA LYS A 75 -1.32 -0.78 -22.66
C LYS A 75 -2.20 0.10 -23.54
N GLU A 76 -2.58 1.26 -23.03
CA GLU A 76 -3.27 2.28 -23.81
C GLU A 76 -2.29 3.13 -24.62
N GLU A 77 -2.80 3.77 -25.67
CA GLU A 77 -2.02 4.74 -26.43
C GLU A 77 -1.62 5.93 -25.55
N LYS A 78 -0.45 6.50 -25.87
CA LYS A 78 0.08 7.69 -25.21
C LYS A 78 -0.89 8.86 -25.34
N VAL A 79 -1.30 9.43 -24.21
CA VAL A 79 -2.08 10.68 -24.16
C VAL A 79 -1.34 11.69 -23.31
N ASN A 80 -0.96 12.83 -23.88
CA ASN A 80 -0.29 13.93 -23.15
C ASN A 80 0.95 13.48 -22.36
N ASN A 81 1.81 12.65 -22.95
CA ASN A 81 3.01 12.06 -22.33
C ASN A 81 2.74 11.12 -21.15
N ILE A 82 1.51 10.62 -21.02
CA ILE A 82 1.16 9.59 -20.05
C ILE A 82 0.82 8.32 -20.83
N ILE A 83 1.38 7.21 -20.38
CA ILE A 83 1.03 5.87 -20.85
C ILE A 83 0.30 5.17 -19.70
N ALA A 84 -0.90 4.66 -19.98
CA ALA A 84 -1.68 3.89 -19.02
C ALA A 84 -1.52 2.38 -19.32
N PHE A 85 -1.35 1.61 -18.25
CA PHE A 85 -1.23 0.16 -18.29
C PHE A 85 -2.31 -0.42 -17.40
N HIS A 86 -2.97 -1.47 -17.90
CA HIS A 86 -4.08 -2.11 -17.23
C HIS A 86 -3.72 -3.57 -16.98
N ALA A 87 -4.13 -4.07 -15.81
CA ALA A 87 -4.13 -5.48 -15.50
C ALA A 87 -5.50 -5.85 -14.94
N THR A 88 -6.06 -6.95 -15.41
CA THR A 88 -7.33 -7.47 -14.90
C THR A 88 -7.21 -8.93 -14.53
N ASN A 89 -7.97 -9.35 -13.52
CA ASN A 89 -8.18 -10.75 -13.22
C ASN A 89 -9.69 -10.99 -13.06
N SER A 90 -10.27 -11.65 -14.05
CA SER A 90 -11.72 -11.87 -14.13
C SER A 90 -12.25 -12.84 -13.07
N ASP A 91 -11.42 -13.78 -12.63
CA ASP A 91 -11.81 -14.77 -11.61
C ASP A 91 -12.05 -14.11 -10.24
N PHE A 92 -11.35 -13.00 -9.97
CA PHE A 92 -11.43 -12.25 -8.71
C PHE A 92 -12.08 -10.86 -8.86
N GLY A 93 -12.51 -10.48 -10.07
CA GLY A 93 -13.10 -9.17 -10.34
C GLY A 93 -12.14 -7.99 -10.10
N LEU A 94 -10.84 -8.21 -10.28
CA LEU A 94 -9.80 -7.21 -10.03
C LEU A 94 -9.47 -6.43 -11.30
N ASN A 95 -9.26 -5.12 -11.16
CA ASN A 95 -8.78 -4.24 -12.22
C ASN A 95 -7.83 -3.20 -11.63
N ILE A 96 -6.60 -3.18 -12.11
CA ILE A 96 -5.54 -2.25 -11.70
C ILE A 96 -5.13 -1.43 -12.91
N THR A 97 -4.98 -0.12 -12.71
CA THR A 97 -4.44 0.79 -13.73
C THR A 97 -3.24 1.53 -13.15
N LYS A 98 -2.10 1.47 -13.84
CA LYS A 98 -0.89 2.25 -13.52
C LYS A 98 -0.61 3.24 -14.65
N LYS A 99 -0.16 4.44 -14.29
CA LYS A 99 0.16 5.52 -15.24
C LYS A 99 1.62 5.89 -15.10
N VAL A 100 2.34 6.03 -16.21
CA VAL A 100 3.76 6.39 -16.25
C VAL A 100 3.93 7.62 -17.15
N TYR A 101 4.80 8.55 -16.75
CA TYR A 101 5.17 9.70 -17.57
C TYR A 101 6.34 9.35 -18.48
N GLU A 102 6.23 9.69 -19.76
CA GLU A 102 7.27 9.36 -20.74
C GLU A 102 8.61 10.06 -20.50
N ASN A 103 8.62 11.16 -19.74
CA ASN A 103 9.87 11.79 -19.32
C ASN A 103 10.73 10.87 -18.43
N ASP A 104 10.10 9.89 -17.76
CA ASP A 104 10.79 8.84 -17.00
C ASP A 104 11.30 7.69 -17.89
N ILE A 105 10.99 7.73 -19.19
CA ILE A 105 11.35 6.72 -20.23
C ILE A 105 12.51 7.25 -21.10
N SER A 106 13.14 8.37 -20.72
CA SER A 106 14.16 9.06 -21.50
C SER A 106 15.52 8.32 -21.56
N ASN A 107 15.63 7.41 -22.53
CA ASN A 107 16.58 7.51 -23.65
C ASN A 107 18.10 7.55 -23.34
N ASP A 108 18.71 6.40 -23.00
CA ASP A 108 20.11 6.17 -23.38
C ASP A 108 20.14 5.64 -24.82
N ASN A 109 19.94 6.55 -25.78
CA ASN A 109 20.44 6.35 -27.14
C ASN A 109 21.97 6.56 -27.11
N GLY A 110 22.65 5.70 -26.36
CA GLY A 110 24.08 5.55 -26.32
C GLY A 110 24.52 4.76 -27.54
N ASN A 111 24.95 5.47 -28.57
CA ASN A 111 25.76 4.94 -29.65
C ASN A 111 27.03 4.27 -29.07
N GLY A 112 26.96 2.97 -28.79
CA GLY A 112 28.04 2.13 -28.28
C GLY A 112 28.14 0.87 -29.13
N THR A 113 29.05 0.90 -30.10
CA THR A 113 29.47 -0.27 -30.86
C THR A 113 30.49 -1.07 -30.06
N ASP A 114 30.09 -2.22 -29.53
CA ASP A 114 30.99 -3.35 -29.33
C ASP A 114 30.23 -4.66 -29.13
N SER A 115 30.65 -5.62 -29.94
CA SER A 115 30.18 -7.00 -30.02
C SER A 115 30.68 -7.85 -28.86
N GLU A 116 29.84 -8.82 -28.52
CA GLU A 116 30.16 -10.16 -28.00
C GLU A 116 30.63 -10.25 -26.53
N ASN A 117 29.72 -10.66 -25.63
CA ASN A 117 29.69 -12.07 -25.19
C ASN A 117 28.36 -12.42 -24.50
N GLY A 118 27.73 -13.52 -24.92
CA GLY A 118 26.43 -13.95 -24.42
C GLY A 118 26.48 -14.55 -23.02
N ASN A 119 25.83 -13.89 -22.08
CA ASN A 119 25.09 -14.50 -20.97
C ASN A 119 23.97 -13.53 -20.57
N GLY A 120 22.77 -13.72 -21.12
CA GLY A 120 21.65 -12.78 -21.05
C GLY A 120 20.94 -12.71 -19.69
N SER A 121 21.68 -12.49 -18.61
CA SER A 121 21.13 -11.87 -17.40
C SER A 121 21.31 -10.37 -17.56
N SER A 122 20.27 -9.65 -17.98
CA SER A 122 20.26 -8.19 -17.99
C SER A 122 20.52 -7.72 -16.56
N GLU A 123 21.77 -7.36 -16.27
CA GLU A 123 22.21 -6.98 -14.95
C GLU A 123 21.97 -5.48 -14.76
N VAL A 124 21.30 -5.10 -13.68
CA VAL A 124 20.99 -3.71 -13.34
C VAL A 124 21.83 -3.32 -12.14
N THR A 125 22.48 -2.16 -12.22
CA THR A 125 23.21 -1.57 -11.10
C THR A 125 22.24 -0.76 -10.25
N ILE A 126 22.27 -1.01 -8.94
CA ILE A 126 21.49 -0.30 -7.94
C ILE A 126 22.39 0.22 -6.82
N CYS A 127 21.89 1.21 -6.09
CA CYS A 127 22.39 1.59 -4.79
C CYS A 127 21.52 0.90 -3.75
N HIS A 128 22.09 -0.10 -3.10
CA HIS A 128 21.41 -0.83 -2.03
C HIS A 128 21.48 -0.01 -0.75
N LYS A 129 20.32 0.24 -0.13
CA LYS A 129 20.18 0.99 1.13
C LYS A 129 20.88 2.36 1.14
N PRO A 130 20.52 3.26 0.21
CA PRO A 130 21.13 4.59 0.12
C PRO A 130 20.97 5.37 1.43
N GLY A 131 22.01 6.10 1.84
CA GLY A 131 22.03 6.93 3.06
C GLY A 131 22.13 6.14 4.36
N THR A 132 22.57 4.87 4.32
CA THR A 132 22.78 4.05 5.53
C THR A 132 24.23 3.56 5.62
N PRO A 133 24.71 3.12 6.81
CA PRO A 133 26.02 2.46 6.91
C PRO A 133 26.14 1.15 6.12
N ALA A 134 25.00 0.60 5.65
CA ALA A 134 24.94 -0.59 4.81
C ALA A 134 24.78 -0.25 3.32
N GLU A 135 24.95 1.03 2.95
CA GLU A 135 24.92 1.50 1.58
C GLU A 135 25.96 0.76 0.74
N LYS A 136 25.54 0.23 -0.41
CA LYS A 136 26.44 -0.46 -1.32
C LYS A 136 25.94 -0.44 -2.76
N THR A 137 26.81 -0.06 -3.68
CA THR A 137 26.59 -0.30 -5.11
C THR A 137 26.64 -1.80 -5.39
N MET A 138 25.58 -2.35 -5.96
CA MET A 138 25.54 -3.74 -6.37
C MET A 138 24.85 -3.93 -7.71
N THR A 139 25.21 -5.02 -8.38
CA THR A 139 24.66 -5.43 -9.65
C THR A 139 23.82 -6.68 -9.42
N LEU A 140 22.60 -6.69 -9.92
CA LEU A 140 21.63 -7.78 -9.73
C LEU A 140 20.88 -8.06 -11.03
N PRO A 141 20.36 -9.29 -11.23
CA PRO A 141 19.54 -9.58 -12.39
C PRO A 141 18.29 -8.70 -12.39
N ALA A 142 17.90 -8.18 -13.56
CA ALA A 142 16.76 -7.27 -13.73
C ALA A 142 15.45 -7.80 -13.10
N SER A 143 15.26 -9.12 -13.07
CA SER A 143 14.12 -9.77 -12.40
C SER A 143 14.03 -9.49 -10.90
N ALA A 144 15.14 -9.18 -10.23
CA ALA A 144 15.18 -8.85 -8.81
C ALA A 144 15.00 -7.34 -8.53
N LEU A 145 15.04 -6.48 -9.56
CA LEU A 145 15.01 -5.03 -9.39
C LEU A 145 13.76 -4.54 -8.64
N ASN A 146 12.58 -5.02 -9.01
CA ASN A 146 11.34 -4.59 -8.34
C ASN A 146 11.30 -4.94 -6.85
N GLY A 147 11.78 -6.12 -6.48
CA GLY A 147 11.90 -6.50 -5.07
C GLY A 147 12.83 -5.57 -4.31
N HIS A 148 13.94 -5.17 -4.93
CA HIS A 148 14.89 -4.22 -4.35
C HIS A 148 14.32 -2.79 -4.25
N LEU A 149 13.64 -2.29 -5.29
CA LEU A 149 12.96 -0.99 -5.27
C LEU A 149 11.85 -0.93 -4.21
N GLY A 150 11.09 -2.03 -4.05
CA GLY A 150 10.09 -2.16 -2.98
C GLY A 150 10.70 -2.14 -1.57
N HIS A 151 11.99 -2.46 -1.44
CA HIS A 151 12.74 -2.41 -0.19
C HIS A 151 13.50 -1.09 0.06
N GLY A 152 13.36 -0.10 -0.84
CA GLY A 152 13.96 1.23 -0.68
C GLY A 152 15.33 1.42 -1.34
N ASP A 153 15.74 0.50 -2.21
CA ASP A 153 16.94 0.68 -3.04
C ASP A 153 16.67 1.64 -4.20
N SER A 154 17.72 2.22 -4.79
CA SER A 154 17.61 3.13 -5.94
C SER A 154 18.36 2.62 -7.17
N ILE A 155 17.90 2.99 -8.37
CA ILE A 155 18.59 2.65 -9.63
C ILE A 155 19.86 3.50 -9.75
N GLY A 156 20.96 2.87 -10.20
CA GLY A 156 22.26 3.52 -10.39
C GLY A 156 23.25 3.23 -9.25
N ALA A 157 24.52 3.61 -9.41
CA ALA A 157 25.50 3.46 -8.34
C ALA A 157 25.20 4.40 -7.16
N CYS A 158 25.66 4.04 -5.96
CA CYS A 158 25.63 4.95 -4.83
C CYS A 158 26.46 6.19 -5.13
N SER A 159 25.94 7.38 -4.79
CA SER A 159 26.70 8.62 -4.93
C SER A 159 27.84 8.62 -3.94
N GLU A 160 29.08 8.61 -4.44
CA GLU A 160 30.28 8.88 -3.64
C GLU A 160 30.25 10.35 -3.18
N THR A 161 29.47 10.65 -2.16
CA THR A 161 29.62 11.91 -1.42
C THR A 161 29.91 11.53 0.03
N GLU A 162 31.17 11.74 0.41
CA GLU A 162 31.60 11.81 1.80
C GLU A 162 30.69 12.78 2.56
N ALA A 163 29.71 12.27 3.29
CA ALA A 163 29.03 13.00 4.33
C ALA A 163 28.44 12.01 5.32
N GLU A 164 28.98 12.06 6.53
CA GLU A 164 28.41 11.60 7.77
C GLU A 164 26.94 12.06 7.87
N VAL A 165 25.98 11.21 7.50
CA VAL A 165 24.55 11.48 7.72
C VAL A 165 24.10 10.53 8.81
N GLU A 166 23.90 11.10 10.00
CA GLU A 166 23.20 10.48 11.12
C GLU A 166 21.99 9.71 10.59
N ALA A 167 22.04 8.39 10.70
CA ALA A 167 21.00 7.50 10.22
C ALA A 167 19.67 7.87 10.91
N SER A 168 18.82 8.62 10.22
CA SER A 168 17.49 8.94 10.70
C SER A 168 16.70 7.65 10.75
N THR A 169 16.66 7.06 11.94
CA THR A 169 15.88 5.87 12.20
C THR A 169 14.46 6.29 12.61
N VAL A 170 13.49 5.62 12.03
CA VAL A 170 12.06 5.84 12.22
C VAL A 170 11.50 4.61 12.91
N VAL A 171 10.76 4.84 13.98
CA VAL A 171 10.05 3.79 14.72
C VAL A 171 8.73 3.51 14.00
N LEU A 172 8.42 2.25 13.75
CA LEU A 172 7.16 1.81 13.15
C LEU A 172 6.62 0.55 13.84
N CYS A 173 5.31 0.37 13.79
CA CYS A 173 4.63 -0.83 14.25
C CYS A 173 4.43 -1.78 13.08
N HIS A 174 5.09 -2.93 13.15
CA HIS A 174 5.04 -3.95 12.12
C HIS A 174 3.88 -4.92 12.36
N LYS A 175 3.03 -5.14 11.36
CA LYS A 175 1.86 -6.07 11.38
C LYS A 175 0.92 -5.85 12.57
N PRO A 176 0.38 -4.63 12.73
CA PRO A 176 -0.49 -4.29 13.85
C PRO A 176 -1.75 -5.17 13.92
N GLY A 177 -2.17 -5.53 15.13
CA GLY A 177 -3.36 -6.34 15.38
C GLY A 177 -3.19 -7.84 15.10
N THR A 178 -1.97 -8.31 14.83
CA THR A 178 -1.66 -9.72 14.59
C THR A 178 -0.78 -10.30 15.71
N PRO A 179 -0.70 -11.64 15.88
CA PRO A 179 0.27 -12.25 16.80
C PRO A 179 1.74 -11.96 16.43
N ALA A 180 2.00 -11.43 15.23
CA ALA A 180 3.31 -11.02 14.75
C ALA A 180 3.59 -9.51 14.94
N GLU A 181 2.71 -8.80 15.65
CA GLU A 181 2.84 -7.37 15.96
C GLU A 181 4.17 -7.09 16.68
N LYS A 182 4.93 -6.12 16.17
CA LYS A 182 6.23 -5.76 16.76
C LYS A 182 6.67 -4.33 16.43
N THR A 183 7.06 -3.56 17.45
CA THR A 183 7.74 -2.28 17.25
C THR A 183 9.13 -2.50 16.65
N LYS A 184 9.43 -1.81 15.55
CA LYS A 184 10.74 -1.84 14.87
C LYS A 184 11.27 -0.43 14.66
N THR A 185 12.58 -0.29 14.80
CA THR A 185 13.31 0.93 14.45
C THR A 185 14.09 0.65 13.19
N LEU A 186 13.75 1.34 12.10
CA LEU A 186 14.33 1.12 10.77
C LEU A 186 14.88 2.43 10.21
N PRO A 187 15.89 2.41 9.35
CA PRO A 187 16.31 3.62 8.64
C PRO A 187 15.14 4.18 7.79
N ALA A 188 15.05 5.51 7.67
CA ALA A 188 13.98 6.19 6.94
C ALA A 188 13.76 5.64 5.52
N ALA A 189 14.82 5.20 4.84
CA ALA A 189 14.74 4.59 3.51
C ALA A 189 13.89 3.31 3.46
N ALA A 190 13.83 2.53 4.55
CA ALA A 190 13.06 1.29 4.62
C ALA A 190 11.58 1.52 5.00
N VAL A 191 11.22 2.73 5.45
CA VAL A 191 9.88 3.06 5.93
C VAL A 191 8.84 2.91 4.81
N LYS A 192 9.15 3.37 3.60
CA LYS A 192 8.20 3.35 2.47
C LYS A 192 7.73 1.95 2.10
N GLY A 193 8.64 0.96 2.10
CA GLY A 193 8.29 -0.44 1.85
C GLY A 193 7.42 -1.04 2.95
N HIS A 194 7.70 -0.67 4.21
CA HIS A 194 6.92 -1.12 5.37
C HIS A 194 5.50 -0.53 5.40
N LEU A 195 5.33 0.77 5.11
CA LEU A 195 4.02 1.42 5.06
C LEU A 195 3.12 0.84 3.95
N GLY A 196 3.70 0.39 2.83
CA GLY A 196 2.97 -0.26 1.74
C GLY A 196 2.35 -1.62 2.11
N HIS A 197 2.79 -2.22 3.22
CA HIS A 197 2.38 -3.57 3.64
C HIS A 197 1.48 -3.54 4.90
N GLY A 198 0.94 -2.36 5.24
CA GLY A 198 -0.01 -2.17 6.36
C GLY A 198 0.63 -1.90 7.72
N ASP A 199 1.93 -1.57 7.75
CA ASP A 199 2.60 -1.08 8.95
C ASP A 199 2.30 0.43 9.16
N TYR A 200 2.40 0.93 10.39
CA TYR A 200 2.19 2.36 10.69
C TYR A 200 3.37 2.97 11.47
N LEU A 201 3.54 4.29 11.40
CA LEU A 201 4.61 5.00 12.10
C LEU A 201 4.33 5.10 13.61
N GLY A 202 5.32 4.81 14.45
CA GLY A 202 5.20 4.78 15.91
C GLY A 202 5.30 3.38 16.51
N ALA A 203 5.30 3.27 17.84
CA ALA A 203 5.40 1.98 18.52
C ALA A 203 4.06 1.22 18.50
N CYS A 204 4.13 -0.11 18.58
CA CYS A 204 2.95 -0.94 18.78
C CYS A 204 2.37 -0.74 20.18
N GLY A 205 1.04 -0.61 20.26
CA GLY A 205 0.32 -0.45 21.52
C GLY A 205 0.34 0.96 22.13
N GLU A 206 1.07 1.90 21.52
CA GLU A 206 0.77 3.32 21.71
C GLU A 206 -0.48 3.61 20.89
N GLY A 207 -1.62 3.73 21.58
CA GLY A 207 -2.83 4.24 20.94
C GLY A 207 -2.48 5.55 20.27
N VAL A 208 -2.65 5.59 18.95
CA VAL A 208 -2.32 6.71 18.05
C VAL A 208 -2.55 8.04 18.77
N SER A 209 -1.49 8.61 19.34
CA SER A 209 -1.47 10.02 19.66
C SER A 209 -1.14 10.69 18.35
N ASP A 210 -2.18 11.18 17.70
CA ASP A 210 -2.16 12.15 16.61
C ASP A 210 -1.32 13.36 17.03
N ASP A 211 -0.01 13.28 16.86
CA ASP A 211 0.92 14.37 17.17
C ASP A 211 1.89 14.60 16.01
N ASP A 212 1.35 14.54 14.78
CA ASP A 212 1.67 15.54 13.77
C ASP A 212 0.58 16.61 13.86
N ASN A 213 0.69 17.45 14.88
CA ASN A 213 -0.22 18.56 15.15
C ASN A 213 0.11 19.74 14.21
N GLU A 214 -0.20 19.58 12.93
CA GLU A 214 -0.44 20.69 12.00
C GLU A 214 -1.94 20.93 11.75
N ASP A 215 -2.80 20.17 12.46
CA ASP A 215 -4.23 20.08 12.16
C ASP A 215 -5.11 20.84 13.16
N ASN A 216 -4.57 21.32 14.29
CA ASN A 216 -5.37 22.06 15.27
C ASN A 216 -5.50 23.56 14.96
N GLU A 217 -5.56 23.91 13.68
CA GLU A 217 -5.96 25.24 13.26
C GLU A 217 -7.49 25.37 13.39
N GLU A 218 -7.92 26.01 14.47
CA GLU A 218 -9.30 26.40 14.69
C GLU A 218 -9.66 27.54 13.72
N ILE A 219 -10.53 27.26 12.77
CA ILE A 219 -11.00 28.21 11.77
C ILE A 219 -12.46 28.61 12.05
N LEU A 220 -12.76 29.89 11.86
CA LEU A 220 -14.13 30.41 11.97
C LEU A 220 -14.87 30.10 10.67
N ILE A 221 -16.05 29.48 10.77
CA ILE A 221 -16.92 29.24 9.62
C ILE A 221 -18.29 29.88 9.80
N CYS A 222 -18.92 30.21 8.68
CA CYS A 222 -20.32 30.59 8.60
C CYS A 222 -21.13 29.44 7.96
N TYR A 223 -22.15 28.93 8.65
CA TYR A 223 -22.96 27.80 8.19
C TYR A 223 -24.47 28.05 8.29
N PRO A 224 -25.29 27.40 7.44
CA PRO A 224 -26.74 27.52 7.51
C PRO A 224 -27.29 26.74 8.71
N HIS A 225 -27.93 27.44 9.64
CA HIS A 225 -28.49 26.83 10.87
C HIS A 225 -30.01 26.61 10.77
N ASN A 226 -30.74 27.44 10.02
CA ASN A 226 -32.19 27.35 9.80
C ASN A 226 -32.58 28.05 8.49
N LYS A 227 -33.85 27.95 8.06
CA LYS A 227 -34.37 28.67 6.87
C LYS A 227 -33.98 30.15 6.93
N ASN A 228 -33.05 30.54 6.05
CA ASN A 228 -32.48 31.88 5.89
C ASN A 228 -31.77 32.46 7.12
N LYS A 229 -31.22 31.63 8.02
CA LYS A 229 -30.38 32.10 9.13
C LYS A 229 -29.02 31.40 9.10
N TRP A 230 -27.98 32.23 9.06
CA TRP A 230 -26.59 31.84 9.12
C TRP A 230 -26.05 32.04 10.52
N LYS A 231 -25.14 31.18 10.94
CA LYS A 231 -24.51 31.23 12.26
C LYS A 231 -23.03 30.93 12.13
N GLU A 232 -22.25 31.57 12.98
CA GLU A 232 -20.82 31.35 13.06
C GLU A 232 -20.49 30.23 14.05
N LYS A 233 -19.45 29.46 13.75
CA LYS A 233 -18.87 28.47 14.66
C LYS A 233 -17.39 28.31 14.35
N THR A 234 -16.58 28.20 15.40
CA THR A 234 -15.19 27.78 15.27
C THR A 234 -15.15 26.25 15.20
N ILE A 235 -14.49 25.72 14.19
CA ILE A 235 -14.30 24.29 13.97
C ILE A 235 -12.83 24.01 13.71
N ASN A 236 -12.44 22.75 13.82
CA ASN A 236 -11.12 22.34 13.38
C ASN A 236 -11.07 22.35 11.83
N SER A 237 -9.93 22.74 11.25
CA SER A 237 -9.72 22.78 9.79
C SER A 237 -10.07 21.45 9.08
N SER A 238 -9.79 20.32 9.73
CA SER A 238 -10.13 18.98 9.22
C SER A 238 -11.64 18.75 9.01
N GLU A 239 -12.50 19.46 9.75
CA GLU A 239 -13.96 19.35 9.66
C GLU A 239 -14.57 20.23 8.55
N LEU A 240 -13.79 21.14 7.95
CA LEU A 240 -14.27 22.15 7.01
C LEU A 240 -14.96 21.56 5.79
N SER A 241 -14.46 20.43 5.29
CA SER A 241 -14.99 19.72 4.12
C SER A 241 -16.45 19.28 4.34
N ALA A 242 -16.77 18.76 5.53
CA ALA A 242 -18.12 18.33 5.90
C ALA A 242 -19.09 19.51 6.01
N TYR A 243 -18.62 20.66 6.51
CA TYR A 243 -19.42 21.88 6.61
C TYR A 243 -19.63 22.55 5.24
N LYS A 244 -18.60 22.60 4.38
CA LYS A 244 -18.70 23.12 3.00
C LYS A 244 -19.70 22.32 2.16
N ALA A 245 -19.76 21.00 2.33
CA ALA A 245 -20.78 20.15 1.67
C ALA A 245 -22.22 20.52 2.04
N ASN A 246 -22.43 21.17 3.20
CA ASN A 246 -23.72 21.65 3.67
C ASN A 246 -23.93 23.16 3.40
N GLY A 247 -23.11 23.76 2.54
CA GLY A 247 -23.21 25.17 2.13
C GLY A 247 -22.54 26.16 3.08
N ALA A 248 -21.71 25.71 4.02
CA ALA A 248 -20.89 26.61 4.84
C ALA A 248 -19.70 27.18 4.05
N TYR A 249 -19.17 28.31 4.50
CA TYR A 249 -17.91 28.87 4.02
C TYR A 249 -17.03 29.36 5.17
N GLU A 250 -15.76 29.57 4.88
CA GLU A 250 -14.76 30.01 5.86
C GLU A 250 -14.83 31.54 6.05
N GLY A 251 -14.89 31.98 7.30
CA GLY A 251 -15.07 33.39 7.69
C GLY A 251 -16.40 33.69 8.38
N SER A 252 -16.65 34.98 8.62
CA SER A 252 -17.84 35.50 9.31
C SER A 252 -19.09 35.50 8.41
N CYS A 253 -20.27 35.44 9.05
CA CYS A 253 -21.57 35.55 8.37
C CYS A 253 -21.90 37.01 8.05
N THR A 254 -21.28 37.56 7.00
CA THR A 254 -21.53 38.91 6.49
C THR A 254 -22.68 38.98 5.49
#